data_AF-A0AAX0ICL0-F1
#
_entry.id   AF-A0AAX0ICL0-F1
#
_cell.length_a   1.000
_cell.length_b   1.000
_cell.length_c   1.000
_cell.angle_alpha   90.00
_cell.angle_beta   90.00
_cell.angle_gamma   90.00
#
_symmetry.space_group_name_H-M   'P 1'
#
loop_
_entity.id
_entity.type
_entity.pdbx_description
1 polymer ?
#
loop_
_entity_poly.entity_id
_entity_poly.type
_entity_poly.pdbx_seq_one_letter_code
_entity_poly.pdbx_strand_id
1 'polypeptide(L)'
;MTTQAISEAQLHALADGVLPEEQRAAIDDHLRAHPEDAARVDAWRAQNLQLRALFDPVLDETVPPALLQSASPPAANGAWQRPAMQAAAAVVLVIAGGAGGWLLRGDASDSITTSASPLALARSAAIAHAVYTPEVRHPVEVGAEQEAHLVQWLSKRLGTKLQPPALSPLGYHLIGGRLLPGDGDGPVAQFMYEDGGGKRLTLYVAKERAGRQETAFRYTQEKELSVFYWIDGQLGYALSANLPKQELGKIAGAVYAQLEQPR
;
A
#
# COMPACT_ATOMS: atom_id res chain seq x y z
N MET A 1 24.17 -52.26 -4.65
CA MET A 1 23.97 -51.28 -5.74
C MET A 1 22.49 -51.32 -6.07
N THR A 2 21.75 -50.29 -5.68
CA THR A 2 20.30 -50.24 -5.83
C THR A 2 20.01 -49.72 -7.23
N THR A 3 19.57 -50.60 -8.14
CA THR A 3 19.09 -50.20 -9.46
C THR A 3 17.87 -49.31 -9.26
N GLN A 4 18.04 -48.00 -9.44
CA GLN A 4 16.94 -47.06 -9.30
C GLN A 4 15.96 -47.33 -10.45
N ALA A 5 14.73 -47.70 -10.12
CA ALA A 5 13.69 -47.96 -11.11
C ALA A 5 13.45 -46.70 -11.96
N ILE A 6 13.39 -46.85 -13.28
CA ILE A 6 13.14 -45.74 -14.20
C ILE A 6 11.75 -45.19 -13.92
N SER A 7 11.69 -43.87 -13.75
CA SER A 7 10.46 -43.16 -13.44
C SER A 7 9.73 -42.71 -14.70
N GLU A 8 8.41 -42.56 -14.61
CA GLU A 8 7.59 -42.01 -15.69
C GLU A 8 8.04 -40.60 -16.13
N ALA A 9 8.54 -39.78 -15.20
CA ALA A 9 9.11 -38.47 -15.51
C ALA A 9 10.30 -38.56 -16.48
N GLN A 10 11.11 -39.61 -16.38
CA GLN A 10 12.24 -39.84 -17.29
C GLN A 10 11.77 -40.30 -18.67
N LEU A 11 10.66 -41.05 -18.76
CA LEU A 11 10.05 -41.41 -20.04
C LEU A 11 9.44 -40.20 -20.75
N HIS A 12 8.80 -39.28 -20.01
CA HIS A 12 8.35 -37.99 -20.54
C HIS A 12 9.53 -37.12 -20.99
N ALA A 13 10.60 -37.03 -20.19
CA ALA A 13 11.80 -36.28 -20.57
C ALA A 13 12.42 -36.81 -21.87
N LEU A 14 12.36 -38.13 -22.11
CA LEU A 14 12.76 -38.74 -23.38
C LEU A 14 11.80 -38.39 -24.53
N ALA A 15 10.49 -38.36 -24.30
CA ALA A 15 9.49 -37.98 -25.29
C ALA A 15 9.60 -36.49 -25.70
N ASP A 16 9.98 -35.63 -24.76
CA ASP A 16 10.13 -34.18 -24.97
C ASP A 16 11.53 -33.78 -25.51
N GLY A 17 12.48 -34.73 -25.53
CA GLY A 17 13.85 -34.50 -26.01
C GLY A 17 14.75 -33.75 -25.01
N VAL A 18 14.36 -33.68 -23.74
CA VAL A 18 15.09 -32.97 -22.66
C VAL A 18 15.86 -33.92 -21.74
N LEU A 19 15.94 -35.21 -22.09
CA LEU A 19 16.68 -36.19 -21.31
C LEU A 19 18.20 -35.95 -21.38
N PRO A 20 18.91 -35.86 -20.23
CA PRO A 20 20.37 -35.81 -20.18
C PRO A 20 21.01 -37.02 -20.86
N GLU A 21 22.11 -36.80 -21.58
CA GLU A 21 22.79 -37.86 -22.35
C GLU A 21 23.27 -39.02 -21.48
N GLU A 22 23.68 -38.74 -20.23
CA GLU A 22 24.11 -39.73 -19.24
C GLU A 22 23.02 -40.76 -18.88
N GLN A 23 21.74 -40.40 -19.02
CA GLN A 23 20.61 -41.26 -18.67
C GLN A 23 20.05 -42.04 -19.86
N ARG A 24 20.49 -41.73 -21.09
CA ARG A 24 19.93 -42.28 -22.33
C ARG A 24 20.16 -43.79 -22.45
N ALA A 25 21.37 -44.26 -22.17
CA ALA A 25 21.70 -45.68 -22.28
C ALA A 25 20.86 -46.57 -21.35
N ALA A 26 20.66 -46.13 -20.10
CA ALA A 26 19.85 -46.86 -19.12
C ALA A 26 18.37 -46.93 -19.52
N ILE A 27 17.83 -45.86 -20.10
CA ILE A 27 16.43 -45.82 -20.56
C ILE A 27 16.25 -46.63 -21.85
N ASP A 28 17.20 -46.59 -22.77
CA ASP A 28 17.14 -47.41 -23.99
C ASP A 28 17.16 -48.91 -23.67
N ASP A 29 17.92 -49.33 -22.65
CA ASP A 29 17.93 -50.71 -22.17
C ASP A 29 16.59 -51.10 -21.52
N HIS A 30 15.97 -50.18 -20.78
CA HIS A 30 14.64 -50.38 -20.19
C HIS A 30 13.53 -50.48 -21.22
N LEU A 31 13.53 -49.61 -22.24
CA LEU A 31 12.55 -49.65 -23.33
C LEU A 31 12.68 -50.92 -24.17
N ARG A 32 13.88 -51.50 -24.28
CA ARG A 32 14.09 -52.82 -24.90
C ARG A 32 13.48 -53.96 -24.09
N ALA A 33 13.47 -53.83 -22.75
CA ALA A 33 12.89 -54.82 -21.84
C ALA A 33 11.38 -54.64 -21.62
N HIS A 34 10.83 -53.43 -21.84
CA HIS A 34 9.44 -53.05 -21.56
C HIS A 34 8.78 -52.42 -22.81
N PRO A 35 8.26 -53.24 -23.75
CA PRO A 35 7.66 -52.75 -24.99
C PRO A 35 6.42 -51.87 -24.78
N GLU A 36 5.70 -52.04 -23.67
CA GLU A 36 4.57 -51.19 -23.28
C GLU A 36 5.01 -49.74 -23.01
N ASP A 37 6.14 -49.53 -22.36
CA ASP A 37 6.67 -48.19 -22.10
C ASP A 37 7.22 -47.56 -23.39
N ALA A 38 7.79 -48.35 -24.29
CA ALA A 38 8.19 -47.89 -25.62
C ALA A 38 6.98 -47.38 -26.42
N ALA A 39 5.88 -48.13 -26.44
CA ALA A 39 4.64 -47.73 -27.10
C ALA A 39 4.06 -46.43 -26.50
N ARG A 40 4.17 -46.24 -25.18
CA ARG A 40 3.73 -45.00 -24.50
C ARG A 40 4.57 -43.80 -24.91
N VAL A 41 5.90 -43.95 -24.92
CA VAL A 41 6.82 -42.87 -25.36
C VAL A 41 6.56 -42.49 -26.80
N ASP A 42 6.32 -43.45 -27.69
CA ASP A 42 6.00 -43.18 -29.09
C ASP A 42 4.65 -42.48 -29.26
N ALA A 43 3.64 -42.85 -28.47
CA ALA A 43 2.36 -42.15 -28.44
C ALA A 43 2.51 -40.68 -28.00
N TRP A 44 3.32 -40.41 -26.97
CA TRP A 44 3.61 -39.03 -26.54
C TRP A 44 4.38 -38.24 -27.58
N ARG A 45 5.37 -38.85 -28.25
CA ARG A 45 6.08 -38.20 -29.37
C ARG A 45 5.13 -37.83 -30.50
N ALA A 46 4.19 -38.71 -30.84
CA ALA A 46 3.18 -38.42 -31.85
C ALA A 46 2.27 -37.24 -31.45
N GLN A 47 1.85 -37.17 -30.18
CA GLN A 47 1.09 -36.03 -29.65
C GLN A 47 1.90 -34.73 -29.69
N ASN A 48 3.16 -34.76 -29.28
CA ASN A 48 4.05 -33.60 -29.33
C ASN A 48 4.25 -33.09 -30.76
N LEU A 49 4.36 -33.99 -31.75
CA LEU A 49 4.43 -33.63 -33.16
C LEU A 49 3.13 -32.99 -33.66
N GLN A 50 1.97 -33.50 -33.26
CA GLN A 50 0.68 -32.91 -33.62
C GLN A 50 0.50 -31.51 -33.02
N LEU A 51 0.91 -31.31 -31.76
CA LEU A 51 0.88 -30.00 -31.10
C LEU A 51 1.82 -29.02 -31.79
N ARG A 52 3.05 -29.43 -32.12
CA ARG A 52 3.98 -28.60 -32.90
C ARG A 52 3.39 -28.23 -34.24
N ALA A 53 2.85 -29.18 -35.00
CA ALA A 53 2.23 -28.89 -36.28
C ALA A 53 1.05 -27.90 -36.19
N LEU A 54 0.30 -27.90 -35.07
CA LEU A 54 -0.81 -26.97 -34.86
C LEU A 54 -0.32 -25.54 -34.55
N PHE A 55 0.81 -25.40 -33.85
CA PHE A 55 1.30 -24.11 -33.35
C PHE A 55 2.52 -23.56 -34.08
N ASP A 56 3.20 -24.34 -34.92
CA ASP A 56 4.31 -23.87 -35.77
C ASP A 56 3.94 -22.62 -36.59
N PRO A 57 2.72 -22.49 -37.18
CA PRO A 57 2.33 -21.27 -37.89
C PRO A 57 2.32 -20.00 -37.03
N VAL A 58 2.15 -20.11 -35.71
CA VAL A 58 2.16 -18.96 -34.78
C VAL A 58 3.56 -18.34 -34.71
N LEU A 59 4.62 -19.11 -34.96
CA LEU A 59 5.99 -18.60 -35.00
C LEU A 59 6.22 -17.65 -36.18
N ASP A 60 5.44 -17.77 -37.25
CA ASP A 60 5.49 -16.92 -38.44
C ASP A 60 4.58 -15.69 -38.35
N GLU A 61 3.73 -15.60 -37.30
CA GLU A 61 2.89 -14.43 -37.09
C GLU A 61 3.72 -13.20 -36.71
N THR A 62 3.27 -12.02 -37.16
CA THR A 62 3.94 -10.78 -36.79
C THR A 62 3.74 -10.50 -35.30
N VAL A 63 4.84 -10.25 -34.60
CA VAL A 63 4.82 -9.94 -33.16
C VAL A 63 3.90 -8.73 -32.91
N PRO A 64 2.88 -8.86 -32.03
CA PRO A 64 1.96 -7.76 -31.74
C PRO A 64 2.70 -6.50 -31.28
N PRO A 65 2.31 -5.30 -31.78
CA PRO A 65 2.99 -4.05 -31.48
C PRO A 65 2.99 -3.69 -29.98
N ALA A 66 1.99 -4.16 -29.23
CA ALA A 66 1.94 -4.00 -27.77
C ALA A 66 3.13 -4.69 -27.06
N LEU A 67 3.57 -5.85 -27.55
CA LEU A 67 4.71 -6.57 -26.98
C LEU A 67 6.04 -5.88 -27.35
N LEU A 68 6.15 -5.35 -28.57
CA LEU A 68 7.32 -4.56 -28.99
C LEU A 68 7.51 -3.29 -28.14
N GLN A 69 6.43 -2.61 -27.76
CA GLN A 69 6.50 -1.45 -26.86
C GLN A 69 6.97 -1.83 -25.45
N SER A 70 6.55 -2.99 -24.93
CA SER A 70 7.00 -3.47 -23.62
C SER A 70 8.46 -3.93 -23.60
N ALA A 71 8.98 -4.39 -24.74
CA ALA A 71 10.36 -4.84 -24.90
C ALA A 71 11.33 -3.71 -25.28
N SER A 72 10.83 -2.49 -25.50
CA SER A 72 11.66 -1.35 -25.91
C SER A 72 12.43 -0.81 -24.70
N PRO A 73 13.78 -0.71 -24.76
CA PRO A 73 14.55 -0.08 -23.69
C PRO A 73 14.11 1.39 -23.54
N PRO A 74 14.08 1.94 -22.31
CA PRO A 74 13.74 3.35 -22.12
C PRO A 74 14.70 4.17 -22.97
N ALA A 75 14.15 5.07 -23.80
CA ALA A 75 14.93 5.93 -24.68
C ALA A 75 16.04 6.59 -23.86
N ALA A 76 17.28 6.21 -24.15
CA ALA A 76 18.45 6.85 -23.56
C ALA A 76 18.49 8.28 -24.08
N ASN A 77 17.94 9.21 -23.29
CA ASN A 77 18.08 10.64 -23.55
C ASN A 77 19.57 10.93 -23.71
N GLY A 78 19.94 11.41 -24.90
CA GLY A 78 21.31 11.74 -25.32
C GLY A 78 21.91 12.93 -24.56
N ALA A 79 21.94 12.87 -23.24
CA ALA A 79 22.53 13.87 -22.36
C ALA A 79 24.02 13.59 -22.08
N TRP A 80 24.68 12.86 -22.97
CA TRP A 80 26.06 12.41 -22.80
C TRP A 80 27.03 13.15 -23.70
N GLN A 81 26.98 14.48 -23.73
CA GLN A 81 28.14 15.30 -24.09
C GLN A 81 28.11 16.62 -23.30
N ARG A 82 29.26 16.94 -22.68
CA ARG A 82 29.71 18.20 -22.02
C ARG A 82 30.00 18.09 -20.51
N PRO A 83 31.03 17.32 -20.11
CA PRO A 83 31.53 17.28 -18.71
C PRO A 83 32.07 18.63 -18.21
N ALA A 84 32.47 19.54 -19.11
CA ALA A 84 32.99 20.86 -18.73
C ALA A 84 31.92 21.80 -18.14
N MET A 85 30.65 21.67 -18.53
CA MET A 85 29.56 22.51 -18.01
C MET A 85 29.12 22.08 -16.60
N GLN A 86 29.27 20.79 -16.28
CA GLN A 86 28.92 20.23 -14.97
C GLN A 86 29.92 20.64 -13.88
N ALA A 87 31.21 20.73 -14.21
CA ALA A 87 32.24 21.19 -13.26
C ALA A 87 32.07 22.68 -12.90
N ALA A 88 31.77 23.53 -13.88
CA ALA A 88 31.49 24.95 -13.62
C ALA A 88 30.21 25.15 -12.80
N ALA A 89 29.15 24.39 -13.11
CA ALA A 89 27.91 24.42 -12.34
C ALA A 89 28.12 23.91 -10.91
N ALA A 90 28.93 22.87 -10.69
CA ALA A 90 29.24 22.36 -9.36
C ALA A 90 30.01 23.39 -8.51
N VAL A 91 30.99 24.10 -9.08
CA VAL A 91 31.72 25.16 -8.36
C VAL A 91 30.79 26.32 -8.02
N VAL A 92 29.92 26.75 -8.94
CA VAL A 92 28.94 27.79 -8.67
C VAL A 92 27.92 27.35 -7.61
N LEU A 93 27.44 26.11 -7.64
CA LEU A 93 26.53 25.57 -6.63
C LEU A 93 27.20 25.38 -5.26
N VAL A 94 28.49 25.05 -5.21
CA VAL A 94 29.25 24.93 -3.96
C VAL A 94 29.55 26.31 -3.37
N ILE A 95 29.85 27.32 -4.20
CA ILE A 95 30.06 28.69 -3.72
C ILE A 95 28.73 29.35 -3.34
N ALA A 96 27.68 29.16 -4.14
CA ALA A 96 26.33 29.62 -3.80
C ALA A 96 25.76 28.89 -2.57
N GLY A 97 26.02 27.59 -2.44
CA GLY A 97 25.63 26.78 -1.28
C GLY A 97 26.49 27.05 -0.03
N GLY A 98 27.77 27.36 -0.21
CA GLY A 98 28.71 27.67 0.86
C GLY A 98 28.54 29.08 1.41
N ALA A 99 28.45 30.09 0.55
CA ALA A 99 28.20 31.47 0.96
C ALA A 99 26.73 31.69 1.33
N GLY A 100 25.79 31.11 0.58
CA GLY A 100 24.36 31.15 0.90
C GLY A 100 24.01 30.36 2.16
N GLY A 101 24.60 29.18 2.35
CA GLY A 101 24.33 28.33 3.52
C GLY A 101 24.93 28.83 4.84
N TRP A 102 25.92 29.73 4.81
CA TRP A 102 26.46 30.36 6.02
C TRP A 102 25.74 31.66 6.38
N LEU A 103 25.30 32.44 5.38
CA LEU A 103 24.44 33.63 5.60
C LEU A 103 22.99 33.28 5.96
N LEU A 104 22.50 32.11 5.53
CA LEU A 104 21.17 31.57 5.91
C LEU A 104 21.22 30.69 7.18
N ARG A 105 22.37 30.59 7.87
CA ARG A 105 22.48 29.96 9.20
C ARG A 105 21.95 30.87 10.33
N GLY A 106 21.07 31.82 9.98
CA GLY A 106 20.11 32.42 10.89
C GLY A 106 18.71 32.00 10.43
N ASP A 107 18.05 31.16 11.23
CA ASP A 107 16.61 30.87 11.22
C ASP A 107 15.95 30.26 9.96
N ALA A 108 16.70 29.68 9.02
CA ALA A 108 16.12 29.15 7.76
C ALA A 108 16.22 27.62 7.57
N SER A 109 16.28 26.82 8.63
CA SER A 109 16.19 25.35 8.55
C SER A 109 14.75 24.82 8.65
N ASP A 110 13.76 25.51 8.06
CA ASP A 110 12.34 25.19 8.25
C ASP A 110 11.49 25.09 6.96
N SER A 111 12.10 25.13 5.76
CA SER A 111 11.33 25.33 4.51
C SER A 111 11.42 24.22 3.44
N ILE A 112 11.81 22.99 3.79
CA ILE A 112 11.51 21.79 2.95
C ILE A 112 10.96 20.66 3.84
N THR A 113 10.05 21.01 4.74
CA THR A 113 9.09 20.04 5.27
C THR A 113 7.75 20.47 4.71
N THR A 114 7.20 19.72 3.74
CA THR A 114 5.80 19.90 3.34
C THR A 114 4.97 19.80 4.61
N SER A 115 4.54 20.95 5.11
CA SER A 115 3.68 21.05 6.26
C SER A 115 2.39 20.40 5.80
N ALA A 116 2.09 19.18 6.27
CA ALA A 116 0.85 18.46 5.92
C ALA A 116 -0.33 19.35 6.32
N SER A 117 -0.88 20.16 5.41
CA SER A 117 -1.88 21.19 5.74
C SER A 117 -3.00 20.57 6.60
N PRO A 118 -3.68 21.30 7.49
CA PRO A 118 -4.89 20.79 8.15
C PRO A 118 -5.90 20.19 7.15
N LEU A 119 -5.89 20.69 5.91
CA LEU A 119 -6.65 20.13 4.78
C LEU A 119 -6.13 18.76 4.30
N ALA A 120 -4.82 18.51 4.36
CA ALA A 120 -4.22 17.20 4.07
C ALA A 120 -4.68 16.15 5.08
N LEU A 121 -4.72 16.48 6.38
CA LEU A 121 -5.28 15.59 7.40
C LEU A 121 -6.73 15.22 7.10
N ALA A 122 -7.56 16.22 6.76
CA ALA A 122 -8.96 15.99 6.41
C ALA A 122 -9.11 15.09 5.17
N ARG A 123 -8.28 15.28 4.14
CA ARG A 123 -8.25 14.42 2.95
C ARG A 123 -7.85 12.99 3.28
N SER A 124 -6.80 12.80 4.08
CA SER A 124 -6.31 11.47 4.45
C SER A 124 -7.29 10.72 5.35
N ALA A 125 -7.98 11.44 6.23
CA ALA A 125 -9.11 10.91 6.99
C ALA A 125 -10.25 10.47 6.06
N ALA A 126 -10.56 11.27 5.02
CA ALA A 126 -11.60 10.91 4.04
C ALA A 126 -11.24 9.65 3.24
N ILE A 127 -10.00 9.55 2.78
CA ILE A 127 -9.50 8.38 2.05
C ILE A 127 -9.60 7.14 2.93
N ALA A 128 -9.09 7.20 4.16
CA ALA A 128 -9.12 6.07 5.06
C ALA A 128 -10.54 5.66 5.45
N HIS A 129 -11.45 6.62 5.65
CA HIS A 129 -12.86 6.31 5.86
C HIS A 129 -13.43 5.52 4.66
N ALA A 130 -13.25 6.02 3.44
CA ALA A 130 -13.76 5.37 2.24
C ALA A 130 -13.19 3.96 2.02
N VAL A 131 -11.92 3.74 2.39
CA VAL A 131 -11.23 2.45 2.24
C VAL A 131 -11.70 1.43 3.27
N TYR A 132 -11.89 1.82 4.54
CA TYR A 132 -12.09 0.86 5.63
C TYR A 132 -13.56 0.70 6.05
N THR A 133 -14.42 1.68 5.78
CA THR A 133 -15.85 1.59 6.10
C THR A 133 -16.61 0.44 5.39
N PRO A 134 -16.24 -0.01 4.17
CA PRO A 134 -16.94 -1.14 3.53
C PRO A 134 -16.60 -2.53 4.09
N GLU A 135 -15.53 -2.69 4.87
CA GLU A 135 -15.06 -4.00 5.35
C GLU A 135 -15.95 -4.55 6.47
N VAL A 136 -16.51 -5.75 6.31
CA VAL A 136 -17.47 -6.34 7.27
C VAL A 136 -16.81 -7.34 8.21
N ARG A 137 -15.80 -8.09 7.75
CA ARG A 137 -15.25 -9.22 8.53
C ARG A 137 -14.17 -8.78 9.51
N HIS A 138 -13.36 -7.79 9.14
CA HIS A 138 -12.32 -7.22 10.00
C HIS A 138 -12.35 -5.68 9.94
N PRO A 139 -13.43 -5.06 10.44
CA PRO A 139 -13.61 -3.61 10.36
C PRO A 139 -12.54 -2.83 11.13
N VAL A 140 -11.86 -3.46 12.09
CA VAL A 140 -10.80 -2.87 12.93
C VAL A 140 -9.75 -3.92 13.30
N GLU A 141 -8.54 -3.47 13.68
CA GLU A 141 -7.45 -4.36 14.13
C GLU A 141 -7.65 -4.82 15.57
N VAL A 142 -8.17 -3.93 16.41
CA VAL A 142 -8.57 -4.24 17.79
C VAL A 142 -10.02 -3.82 17.97
N GLY A 143 -10.89 -4.78 18.28
CA GLY A 143 -12.30 -4.56 18.52
C GLY A 143 -12.59 -3.90 19.87
N ALA A 144 -13.81 -3.39 20.02
CA ALA A 144 -14.27 -2.69 21.21
C ALA A 144 -14.31 -3.59 22.46
N GLU A 145 -14.39 -4.91 22.31
CA GLU A 145 -14.28 -5.87 23.42
C GLU A 145 -12.93 -5.76 24.17
N GLN A 146 -11.91 -5.18 23.53
CA GLN A 146 -10.60 -4.90 24.10
C GLN A 146 -10.28 -3.40 24.13
N GLU A 147 -11.28 -2.54 24.38
CA GLU A 147 -11.12 -1.08 24.36
C GLU A 147 -9.92 -0.57 25.18
N ALA A 148 -9.72 -1.10 26.40
CA ALA A 148 -8.58 -0.70 27.24
C ALA A 148 -7.22 -0.98 26.57
N HIS A 149 -7.10 -2.12 25.88
CA HIS A 149 -5.90 -2.49 25.14
C HIS A 149 -5.75 -1.64 23.87
N LEU A 150 -6.82 -1.41 23.11
CA LEU A 150 -6.84 -0.52 21.94
C LEU A 150 -6.29 0.88 22.31
N VAL A 151 -6.83 1.46 23.37
CA VAL A 151 -6.44 2.78 23.85
C VAL A 151 -4.98 2.80 24.28
N GLN A 152 -4.55 1.82 25.06
CA GLN A 152 -3.16 1.73 25.51
C GLN A 152 -2.19 1.58 24.33
N TRP A 153 -2.53 0.72 23.36
CA TRP A 153 -1.72 0.46 22.18
C TRP A 153 -1.61 1.69 21.28
N LEU A 154 -2.73 2.32 20.91
CA LEU A 154 -2.72 3.53 20.08
C LEU A 154 -2.05 4.71 20.79
N SER A 155 -2.28 4.87 22.10
CA SER A 155 -1.60 5.91 22.88
C SER A 155 -0.09 5.74 22.87
N LYS A 156 0.39 4.50 23.03
CA LYS A 156 1.82 4.17 22.95
C LYS A 156 2.40 4.44 21.56
N ARG A 157 1.63 4.18 20.50
CA ARG A 157 2.07 4.41 19.12
C ARG A 157 2.14 5.89 18.76
N LEU A 158 1.17 6.70 19.19
CA LEU A 158 1.15 8.14 18.96
C LEU A 158 2.03 8.93 19.95
N GLY A 159 2.41 8.32 21.07
CA GLY A 159 3.19 8.97 22.12
C GLY A 159 2.39 10.00 22.91
N THR A 160 1.06 9.89 22.93
CA THR A 160 0.13 10.75 23.67
C THR A 160 -1.01 9.90 24.23
N LYS A 161 -1.62 10.32 25.34
CA LYS A 161 -2.78 9.62 25.90
C LYS A 161 -4.00 9.91 25.02
N LEU A 162 -4.52 8.89 24.36
CA LEU A 162 -5.75 8.97 23.59
C LEU A 162 -6.92 8.48 24.44
N GLN A 163 -8.10 9.03 24.19
CA GLN A 163 -9.36 8.48 24.69
C GLN A 163 -10.43 8.59 23.61
N PRO A 164 -11.10 7.50 23.22
CA PRO A 164 -12.17 7.54 22.25
C PRO A 164 -13.38 8.26 22.87
N PRO A 165 -13.96 9.27 22.20
CA PRO A 165 -15.18 9.91 22.65
C PRO A 165 -16.33 8.91 22.77
N ALA A 166 -17.17 9.10 23.79
CA ALA A 166 -18.39 8.32 23.99
C ALA A 166 -19.52 8.91 23.13
N LEU A 167 -19.90 8.19 22.07
CA LEU A 167 -20.93 8.63 21.12
C LEU A 167 -22.25 7.86 21.24
N SER A 168 -22.38 6.96 22.23
CA SER A 168 -23.60 6.20 22.49
C SER A 168 -24.84 7.08 22.69
N PRO A 169 -24.77 8.26 23.35
CA PRO A 169 -25.92 9.18 23.46
C PRO A 169 -26.40 9.74 22.11
N LEU A 170 -25.55 9.70 21.08
CA LEU A 170 -25.86 10.10 19.70
C LEU A 170 -26.18 8.89 18.81
N GLY A 171 -26.28 7.68 19.38
CA GLY A 171 -26.62 6.45 18.66
C GLY A 171 -25.43 5.72 18.02
N TYR A 172 -24.19 6.19 18.22
CA TYR A 172 -22.99 5.58 17.65
C TYR A 172 -22.21 4.80 18.71
N HIS A 173 -21.91 3.54 18.41
CA HIS A 173 -21.13 2.67 19.28
C HIS A 173 -19.72 2.50 18.69
N LEU A 174 -18.71 2.45 19.57
CA LEU A 174 -17.34 2.19 19.15
C LEU A 174 -17.26 0.74 18.65
N ILE A 175 -16.78 0.53 17.42
CA ILE A 175 -16.43 -0.80 16.90
C ILE A 175 -15.00 -1.15 17.31
N GLY A 176 -14.11 -0.15 17.33
CA GLY A 176 -12.72 -0.31 17.74
C GLY A 176 -11.82 0.68 17.01
N GLY A 177 -10.57 0.29 16.74
CA GLY A 177 -9.64 1.17 16.03
C GLY A 177 -8.47 0.47 15.36
N ARG A 178 -7.68 1.28 14.65
CA ARG A 178 -6.51 0.83 13.88
C ARG A 178 -5.45 1.93 13.78
N LEU A 179 -4.23 1.52 13.46
CA LEU A 179 -3.09 2.41 13.25
C LEU A 179 -2.82 2.57 11.76
N LEU A 180 -2.65 3.80 11.28
CA LEU A 180 -2.48 4.13 9.88
C LEU A 180 -1.23 5.01 9.67
N PRO A 181 -0.57 4.94 8.51
CA PRO A 181 0.49 5.88 8.16
C PRO A 181 -0.11 7.26 7.86
N GLY A 182 0.47 8.33 8.41
CA GLY A 182 0.10 9.71 8.09
C GLY A 182 1.00 10.34 7.03
N ASP A 183 0.55 11.42 6.42
CA ASP A 183 1.24 12.14 5.32
C ASP A 183 2.56 12.83 5.73
N GLY A 184 2.97 12.72 6.99
CA GLY A 184 4.11 13.42 7.58
C GLY A 184 5.01 12.54 8.46
N ASP A 185 5.24 11.27 8.08
CA ASP A 185 6.07 10.29 8.82
C ASP A 185 5.58 9.97 10.25
N GLY A 186 4.36 10.40 10.60
CA GLY A 186 3.76 10.19 11.91
C GLY A 186 2.69 9.10 11.88
N PRO A 187 2.58 8.25 12.92
CA PRO A 187 1.46 7.35 13.07
C PRO A 187 0.15 8.12 13.28
N VAL A 188 -0.93 7.59 12.73
CA VAL A 188 -2.29 8.12 12.87
C VAL A 188 -3.17 7.06 13.49
N ALA A 189 -3.96 7.44 14.49
CA ALA A 189 -4.96 6.58 15.09
C ALA A 189 -6.30 6.81 14.37
N GLN A 190 -6.99 5.72 14.03
CA GLN A 190 -8.38 5.78 13.57
C GLN A 190 -9.25 5.00 14.55
N PHE A 191 -10.27 5.66 15.08
CA PHE A 191 -11.39 5.02 15.78
C PHE A 191 -12.58 4.93 14.84
N MET A 192 -13.25 3.78 14.82
CA MET A 192 -14.42 3.53 13.98
C MET A 192 -15.65 3.29 14.86
N TYR A 193 -16.75 3.93 14.49
CA TYR A 193 -18.03 3.86 15.15
C TYR A 193 -19.11 3.46 14.14
N GLU A 194 -20.20 2.89 14.64
CA GLU A 194 -21.35 2.49 13.84
C GLU A 194 -22.66 2.76 14.58
N ASP A 195 -23.68 3.17 13.83
CA ASP A 195 -25.04 3.33 14.34
C ASP A 195 -25.88 2.06 14.20
N GLY A 196 -27.09 2.06 14.76
CA GLY A 196 -28.01 0.91 14.65
C GLY A 196 -28.47 0.60 13.20
N GLY A 197 -28.19 1.46 12.23
CA GLY A 197 -28.46 1.28 10.81
C GLY A 197 -27.25 0.85 9.98
N GLY A 198 -26.09 0.60 10.61
CA GLY A 198 -24.86 0.22 9.93
C GLY A 198 -24.09 1.39 9.29
N LYS A 199 -24.49 2.64 9.54
CA LYS A 199 -23.73 3.81 9.05
C LYS A 199 -22.49 3.99 9.90
N ARG A 200 -21.34 4.08 9.24
CA ARG A 200 -20.06 4.25 9.93
C ARG A 200 -19.60 5.69 10.01
N LEU A 201 -18.90 5.97 11.09
CA LEU A 201 -18.27 7.24 11.42
C LEU A 201 -16.84 6.94 11.86
N THR A 202 -15.86 7.71 11.39
CA THR A 202 -14.47 7.50 11.78
C THR A 202 -13.86 8.78 12.35
N LEU A 203 -13.20 8.66 13.50
CA LEU A 203 -12.38 9.70 14.10
C LEU A 203 -10.91 9.41 13.83
N TYR A 204 -10.28 10.31 13.09
CA TYR A 204 -8.86 10.33 12.79
C TYR A 204 -8.14 11.23 13.79
N VAL A 205 -7.05 10.74 14.39
CA VAL A 205 -6.23 11.49 15.35
C VAL A 205 -4.77 11.37 14.94
N ALA A 206 -4.11 12.50 14.67
CA ALA A 206 -2.71 12.56 14.30
C ALA A 206 -1.97 13.53 15.22
N LYS A 207 -0.68 13.27 15.46
CA LYS A 207 0.18 14.25 16.13
C LYS A 207 0.49 15.38 15.14
N GLU A 208 0.18 16.59 15.54
CA GLU A 208 0.49 17.79 14.77
C GLU A 208 1.97 18.18 14.97
N ARG A 209 2.63 18.66 13.91
CA ARG A 209 4.01 19.14 14.01
C ARG A 209 4.05 20.49 14.73
N ALA A 210 5.10 20.68 15.53
CA ALA A 210 5.34 21.92 16.27
C ALA A 210 5.32 23.13 15.32
N GLY A 211 4.68 24.22 15.75
CA GLY A 211 4.57 25.47 14.99
C GLY A 211 3.18 25.77 14.39
N ARG A 212 2.21 24.87 14.55
CA ARG A 212 0.81 25.12 14.16
C ARG A 212 -0.02 25.65 15.32
N GLN A 213 -0.78 26.69 15.02
CA GLN A 213 -1.75 27.28 15.94
C GLN A 213 -3.02 26.43 15.94
N GLU A 214 -3.69 26.35 17.10
CA GLU A 214 -5.03 25.79 17.22
C GLU A 214 -5.93 26.31 16.09
N THR A 215 -6.68 25.40 15.48
CA THR A 215 -7.60 25.77 14.41
C THR A 215 -9.03 25.64 14.91
N ALA A 216 -9.80 26.71 14.76
CA ALA A 216 -11.24 26.66 14.91
C ALA A 216 -11.83 25.61 13.97
N PHE A 217 -12.92 24.97 14.40
CA PHE A 217 -13.67 23.98 13.62
C PHE A 217 -13.78 24.33 12.12
N ARG A 218 -13.18 23.47 11.29
CA ARG A 218 -13.26 23.56 9.83
C ARG A 218 -14.08 22.41 9.26
N TYR A 219 -14.70 22.68 8.14
CA TYR A 219 -15.49 21.72 7.37
C TYR A 219 -14.94 21.65 5.96
N THR A 220 -14.79 20.43 5.44
CA THR A 220 -14.60 20.17 4.02
C THR A 220 -15.49 19.01 3.60
N GLN A 221 -15.72 18.91 2.31
CA GLN A 221 -16.46 17.80 1.71
C GLN A 221 -15.58 17.18 0.63
N GLU A 222 -15.29 15.89 0.78
CA GLU A 222 -14.53 15.10 -0.18
C GLU A 222 -15.51 14.12 -0.85
N LYS A 223 -15.93 14.46 -2.08
CA LYS A 223 -17.01 13.78 -2.82
C LYS A 223 -18.33 13.80 -2.02
N GLU A 224 -18.80 12.63 -1.58
CA GLU A 224 -20.02 12.48 -0.75
C GLU A 224 -19.71 12.45 0.75
N LEU A 225 -18.42 12.48 1.12
CA LEU A 225 -18.00 12.39 2.51
C LEU A 225 -17.84 13.77 3.13
N SER A 226 -18.58 14.00 4.21
CA SER A 226 -18.42 15.19 5.04
C SER A 226 -17.26 14.97 6.01
N VAL A 227 -16.38 15.97 6.15
CA VAL A 227 -15.26 15.92 7.09
C VAL A 227 -15.19 17.21 7.90
N PHE A 228 -15.26 17.07 9.22
CA PHE A 228 -14.92 18.14 10.15
C PHE A 228 -13.52 17.92 10.70
N TYR A 229 -12.69 18.96 10.74
CA TYR A 229 -11.34 18.87 11.27
C TYR A 229 -10.98 20.10 12.10
N TRP A 230 -10.11 19.89 13.09
CA TRP A 230 -9.61 20.93 13.98
C TRP A 230 -8.25 20.50 14.55
N ILE A 231 -7.54 21.47 15.13
CA ILE A 231 -6.28 21.25 15.84
C ILE A 231 -6.49 21.76 17.24
N ASP A 232 -6.19 20.90 18.21
CA ASP A 232 -6.22 21.19 19.64
C ASP A 232 -4.86 20.80 20.24
N GLY A 233 -4.13 21.80 20.73
CA GLY A 233 -2.75 21.66 21.17
C GLY A 233 -1.83 21.00 20.13
N GLN A 234 -1.35 19.78 20.45
CA GLN A 234 -0.44 19.00 19.60
C GLN A 234 -1.15 17.91 18.79
N LEU A 235 -2.48 17.89 18.78
CA LEU A 235 -3.27 16.86 18.11
C LEU A 235 -4.16 17.48 17.04
N GLY A 236 -4.10 16.90 15.84
CA GLY A 236 -5.03 17.14 14.76
C GLY A 236 -6.11 16.07 14.76
N TYR A 237 -7.37 16.50 14.68
CA TYR A 237 -8.53 15.62 14.66
C TYR A 237 -9.28 15.80 13.34
N ALA A 238 -9.79 14.69 12.79
CA ALA A 238 -10.69 14.72 11.65
C ALA A 238 -11.80 13.69 11.82
N LEU A 239 -13.05 14.15 11.83
CA LEU A 239 -14.25 13.33 11.92
C LEU A 239 -14.88 13.22 10.53
N SER A 240 -15.01 11.99 10.04
CA SER A 240 -15.49 11.71 8.67
C SER A 240 -16.67 10.74 8.67
N ALA A 241 -17.73 11.06 7.92
CA ALA A 241 -18.86 10.16 7.67
C ALA A 241 -19.65 10.58 6.43
N ASN A 242 -20.41 9.63 5.86
CA ASN A 242 -21.40 9.90 4.83
C ASN A 242 -22.70 10.43 5.45
N LEU A 243 -22.63 11.65 6.01
CA LEU A 243 -23.72 12.35 6.66
C LEU A 243 -23.80 13.81 6.18
N PRO A 244 -24.97 14.44 6.20
CA PRO A 244 -25.10 15.87 5.93
C PRO A 244 -24.27 16.70 6.93
N LYS A 245 -23.71 17.83 6.47
CA LYS A 245 -22.90 18.76 7.28
C LYS A 245 -23.51 19.10 8.64
N GLN A 246 -24.81 19.38 8.70
CA GLN A 246 -25.48 19.76 9.94
C GLN A 246 -25.49 18.64 10.97
N GLU A 247 -25.68 17.41 10.53
CA GLU A 247 -25.74 16.24 11.39
C GLU A 247 -24.34 15.87 11.89
N LEU A 248 -23.36 15.79 10.97
CA LEU A 248 -21.97 15.57 11.33
C LEU A 248 -21.41 16.67 12.24
N GLY A 249 -21.83 17.92 12.05
CA GLY A 249 -21.44 19.05 12.88
C GLY A 249 -21.89 18.92 14.34
N LYS A 250 -23.07 18.35 14.60
CA LYS A 250 -23.53 18.05 15.97
C LYS A 250 -22.64 17.02 16.64
N ILE A 251 -22.29 15.96 15.92
CA ILE A 251 -21.41 14.90 16.41
C ILE A 251 -20.01 15.46 16.66
N ALA A 252 -19.47 16.23 15.71
CA ALA A 252 -18.16 16.86 15.82
C ALA A 252 -18.09 17.78 17.05
N GLY A 253 -19.11 18.61 17.28
CA GLY A 253 -19.20 19.46 18.47
C GLY A 253 -19.21 18.65 19.78
N ALA A 254 -19.92 17.52 19.83
CA ALA A 254 -19.92 16.64 21.00
C ALA A 254 -18.57 15.96 21.24
N VAL A 255 -17.87 15.54 20.16
CA VAL A 255 -16.51 15.00 20.23
C VAL A 255 -15.56 16.04 20.80
N TYR A 256 -15.57 17.25 20.28
CA TYR A 256 -14.69 18.32 20.72
C TYR A 256 -14.89 18.69 22.19
N ALA A 257 -16.15 18.84 22.63
CA ALA A 257 -16.45 19.13 24.03
C ALA A 257 -15.96 18.04 25.01
N GLN A 258 -15.92 16.78 24.58
CA GLN A 258 -15.37 15.68 25.40
C GLN A 258 -13.84 15.66 25.42
N LEU A 259 -13.19 16.09 24.34
CA LEU A 259 -11.74 16.12 24.24
C LEU A 259 -11.12 17.32 24.99
N GLU A 260 -11.84 18.45 25.06
CA GLU A 260 -11.41 19.62 25.86
C GLU A 260 -11.53 19.39 27.38
N GLN A 261 -12.41 18.49 27.82
CA GLN A 261 -12.62 18.24 29.25
C GLN A 261 -11.64 17.17 29.74
N PRO A 262 -10.63 17.51 30.56
CA PRO A 262 -9.84 16.49 31.25
C PRO A 262 -10.76 15.74 32.22
N ARG A 263 -11.00 14.46 31.96
CA ARG A 263 -11.59 13.53 32.93
C ARG A 263 -10.51 12.92 33.81
#